data_AF-T1A5X7-F1
#
_entry.id   AF-T1A5X7-F1
#
_cell.length_a   1.000
_cell.length_b   1.000
_cell.length_c   1.000
_cell.angle_alpha   90.00
_cell.angle_beta   90.00
_cell.angle_gamma   90.00
#
_symmetry.space_group_name_H-M   'P 1'
#
loop_
_entity.id
_entity.type
_entity.pdbx_description
1 polymer ?
#
loop_
_entity_poly.entity_id
_entity_poly.type
_entity_poly.pdbx_seq_one_letter_code
_entity_poly.pdbx_strand_id
1 'polypeptide(L)'
;MADYRQLLGEVDAVSIVTPTSAHFSIARDFLTAGAHVLVEKPITETPREARELIELAAAGGRTLQVGHLERFNSAILAAEPHLRAPRFVECHRLAPYKE
;
A
#
# COMPACT_ATOMS: atom_id res chain seq x y z
N MET A 1 -19.06 -14.97 -9.36
CA MET A 1 -18.06 -14.13 -8.69
C MET A 1 -18.70 -13.58 -7.42
N ALA A 2 -18.00 -13.62 -6.29
CA ALA A 2 -18.49 -13.04 -5.02
C ALA A 2 -18.26 -11.52 -5.01
N ASP A 3 -19.15 -10.77 -4.34
CA ASP A 3 -19.04 -9.32 -4.18
C ASP A 3 -18.33 -9.00 -2.86
N TYR A 4 -17.19 -8.29 -2.92
CA TYR A 4 -16.43 -7.93 -1.71
C TYR A 4 -17.21 -7.05 -0.76
N ARG A 5 -18.24 -6.34 -1.24
CA ARG A 5 -19.05 -5.42 -0.42
C ARG A 5 -19.78 -6.13 0.72
N GLN A 6 -19.97 -7.44 0.61
CA GLN A 6 -20.54 -8.27 1.66
C GLN A 6 -19.63 -8.38 2.90
N LEU A 7 -18.37 -7.95 2.82
CA LEU A 7 -17.41 -7.95 3.93
C LEU A 7 -17.27 -6.57 4.60
N LEU A 8 -17.93 -5.53 4.09
CA LEU A 8 -17.83 -4.18 4.66
C LEU A 8 -18.48 -4.14 6.04
N GLY A 9 -17.71 -3.75 7.06
CA GLY A 9 -18.16 -3.73 8.46
C GLY A 9 -18.09 -5.09 9.18
N GLU A 10 -17.77 -6.17 8.46
CA GLU A 10 -17.71 -7.53 8.99
C GLU A 10 -16.28 -7.98 9.35
N VAL A 11 -15.27 -7.18 8.99
CA VAL A 11 -13.86 -7.52 9.18
C VAL A 11 -13.08 -6.37 9.80
N ASP A 12 -12.12 -6.69 10.68
CA ASP A 12 -11.20 -5.70 11.24
C ASP A 12 -10.16 -5.23 10.22
N ALA A 13 -9.76 -6.09 9.28
CA ALA A 13 -8.72 -5.80 8.29
C ALA A 13 -8.91 -6.55 6.97
N VAL A 14 -8.36 -5.99 5.88
CA VAL A 14 -8.37 -6.58 4.54
C VAL A 14 -7.00 -6.52 3.86
N SER A 15 -6.70 -7.54 3.06
CA SER A 15 -5.60 -7.54 2.09
C SER A 15 -6.16 -7.43 0.66
N ILE A 16 -5.80 -6.35 -0.04
CA ILE A 16 -6.29 -6.05 -1.39
C ILE A 16 -5.19 -6.42 -2.39
N VAL A 17 -5.43 -7.48 -3.16
CA VAL A 17 -4.52 -8.07 -4.16
C VAL A 17 -5.21 -8.10 -5.53
N THR A 18 -5.84 -7.00 -5.91
CA THR A 18 -6.57 -6.86 -7.19
C THR A 18 -5.70 -6.15 -8.23
N PRO A 19 -6.15 -5.97 -9.48
CA PRO A 19 -5.47 -5.04 -10.39
C PRO A 19 -5.45 -3.62 -9.80
N THR A 20 -4.39 -2.86 -10.11
CA THR A 20 -4.17 -1.50 -9.58
C THR A 20 -5.36 -0.56 -9.79
N SER A 21 -6.04 -0.65 -10.94
CA SER A 21 -7.21 0.17 -11.28
C SER A 21 -8.38 0.00 -10.31
N ALA A 22 -8.41 -1.10 -9.56
CA ALA A 22 -9.42 -1.38 -8.53
C ALA A 22 -8.95 -1.05 -7.10
N HIS A 23 -7.66 -0.81 -6.87
CA HIS A 23 -7.12 -0.58 -5.52
C HIS A 23 -7.80 0.60 -4.82
N PHE A 24 -7.93 1.73 -5.51
CA PHE A 24 -8.47 2.95 -4.91
C PHE A 24 -9.90 2.76 -4.40
N SER A 25 -10.80 2.26 -5.26
CA SER A 25 -12.21 2.11 -4.90
C SER A 25 -12.40 1.10 -3.77
N ILE A 26 -11.74 -0.06 -3.83
CA ILE A 26 -11.86 -1.10 -2.82
C ILE A 26 -11.25 -0.63 -1.49
N ALA A 27 -10.06 -0.03 -1.51
CA ALA A 27 -9.39 0.46 -0.30
C ALA A 27 -10.21 1.56 0.39
N ARG A 28 -10.74 2.50 -0.39
CA ARG A 28 -11.61 3.57 0.12
C ARG A 28 -12.83 3.00 0.82
N ASP A 29 -13.49 2.02 0.19
CA ASP A 29 -14.72 1.43 0.73
C ASP A 29 -14.45 0.72 2.07
N PHE A 30 -13.35 -0.05 2.19
CA PHE A 30 -12.96 -0.70 3.45
C PHE A 30 -12.48 0.28 4.53
N LEU A 31 -11.67 1.29 4.17
CA LEU A 31 -11.26 2.33 5.13
C LEU A 31 -12.47 3.09 5.68
N THR A 32 -13.44 3.41 4.82
CA THR A 32 -14.70 4.07 5.22
C THR A 32 -15.54 3.18 6.13
N ALA A 33 -15.54 1.86 5.87
CA ALA A 33 -16.21 0.88 6.72
C ALA A 33 -15.48 0.58 8.04
N GLY A 34 -14.32 1.21 8.29
CA GLY A 34 -13.59 1.10 9.56
C GLY A 34 -12.56 -0.03 9.62
N ALA A 35 -12.25 -0.67 8.49
CA ALA A 35 -11.22 -1.72 8.44
C ALA A 35 -9.80 -1.14 8.26
N HIS A 36 -8.81 -1.88 8.76
CA HIS A 36 -7.40 -1.68 8.39
C HIS A 36 -7.15 -2.25 6.99
N VAL A 37 -6.32 -1.60 6.18
CA VAL A 37 -6.06 -2.00 4.79
C VAL A 37 -4.59 -2.26 4.55
N LEU A 38 -4.27 -3.45 4.05
CA LEU A 38 -3.02 -3.77 3.36
C LEU A 38 -3.33 -3.84 1.86
N VAL A 39 -2.79 -2.91 1.07
CA VAL A 39 -2.99 -2.87 -0.38
C VAL A 39 -1.71 -3.22 -1.11
N GLU A 40 -1.79 -4.11 -2.10
CA GLU A 40 -0.63 -4.46 -2.92
C GLU A 40 -0.08 -3.24 -3.68
N LYS A 41 1.21 -3.30 -4.03
CA LYS A 41 1.83 -2.21 -4.79
C LYS A 41 1.46 -2.31 -6.28
N PRO A 42 1.33 -1.16 -6.98
CA PRO A 42 1.33 0.20 -6.45
C PRO A 42 0.00 0.52 -5.72
N ILE A 43 0.07 1.38 -4.70
CA ILE A 43 -1.08 1.76 -3.85
C ILE A 43 -2.32 2.18 -4.66
N THR A 44 -2.14 3.00 -5.69
CA THR A 44 -3.17 3.50 -6.62
C THR A 44 -2.52 3.83 -7.97
N GLU A 45 -3.31 4.19 -8.98
CA GLU A 45 -2.80 4.64 -10.28
C GLU A 45 -2.23 6.05 -10.21
N THR A 46 -2.82 6.92 -9.39
CA THR A 46 -2.40 8.32 -9.28
C THR A 46 -1.97 8.72 -7.87
N PRO A 47 -1.00 9.65 -7.71
CA PRO A 47 -0.64 10.18 -6.40
C PRO A 47 -1.79 10.90 -5.68
N ARG A 48 -2.76 11.45 -6.42
CA ARG A 48 -3.94 12.11 -5.85
C ARG A 48 -4.80 11.12 -5.07
N GLU A 49 -5.12 9.98 -5.69
CA GLU A 49 -5.88 8.90 -5.04
C GLU A 49 -5.12 8.34 -3.83
N ALA A 50 -3.79 8.19 -3.93
CA ALA A 50 -2.98 7.73 -2.80
C ALA A 50 -3.09 8.67 -1.59
N ARG A 51 -3.05 9.99 -1.82
CA ARG A 51 -3.21 11.01 -0.76
C ARG A 51 -4.59 10.92 -0.11
N GLU A 52 -5.63 10.75 -0.91
CA GLU A 52 -7.00 10.60 -0.40
C GLU A 52 -7.13 9.38 0.51
N LEU A 53 -6.56 8.23 0.14
CA LEU A 53 -6.56 7.04 1.01
C LEU A 53 -5.78 7.27 2.32
N ILE A 54 -4.65 7.97 2.26
CA ILE A 54 -3.86 8.32 3.45
C ILE A 54 -4.67 9.21 4.40
N GLU A 55 -5.35 10.23 3.86
CA GLU A 55 -6.20 11.13 4.63
C GLU A 55 -7.40 10.39 5.25
N LEU A 56 -8.06 9.51 4.49
CA LEU A 56 -9.15 8.66 4.99
C LEU A 56 -8.71 7.73 6.11
N ALA A 57 -7.57 7.05 5.93
CA ALA A 57 -7.01 6.18 6.96
C ALA A 57 -6.68 6.96 8.23
N ALA A 58 -6.07 8.14 8.11
CA ALA A 58 -5.77 9.00 9.24
C ALA A 58 -7.04 9.50 9.95
N ALA A 59 -8.05 9.95 9.20
CA ALA A 59 -9.31 10.42 9.77
C ALA A 59 -10.10 9.33 10.49
N GLY A 60 -10.08 8.09 9.98
CA GLY A 60 -10.69 6.93 10.63
C GLY A 60 -9.83 6.28 11.71
N GLY A 61 -8.61 6.77 11.96
CA GLY A 61 -7.64 6.12 12.85
C GLY A 61 -7.36 4.68 12.44
N ARG A 62 -7.33 4.39 11.13
CA ARG A 62 -7.09 3.07 10.53
C ARG A 62 -5.67 3.00 9.98
N THR A 63 -5.16 1.78 9.87
CA THR A 63 -3.85 1.54 9.25
C THR A 63 -4.03 1.34 7.76
N LEU A 64 -3.28 2.10 6.95
CA LEU A 64 -3.10 1.84 5.54
C LEU A 64 -1.64 1.49 5.27
N GLN A 65 -1.40 0.25 4.84
CA GLN A 65 -0.07 -0.28 4.53
C GLN A 65 -0.01 -0.67 3.05
N VAL A 66 1.11 -0.34 2.39
CA VAL A 66 1.39 -0.80 1.03
C VAL A 66 2.24 -2.07 1.08
N GLY A 67 1.99 -3.01 0.18
CA GLY A 67 2.71 -4.29 0.00
C GLY A 67 4.18 -4.17 -0.42
N HIS A 68 4.96 -3.32 0.24
CA HIS A 68 6.41 -3.21 0.06
C HIS A 68 7.15 -4.30 0.83
N LEU A 69 6.84 -5.56 0.53
CA LEU A 69 7.35 -6.74 1.23
C LEU A 69 8.89 -6.80 1.33
N GLU A 70 9.61 -6.32 0.31
CA GLU A 70 11.08 -6.30 0.29
C GLU A 70 11.70 -5.42 1.38
N ARG A 71 10.95 -4.48 1.97
CA ARG A 71 11.43 -3.70 3.12
C ARG A 71 11.61 -4.56 4.38
N PHE A 72 11.00 -5.74 4.41
CA PHE A 72 11.09 -6.71 5.51
C PHE A 72 12.03 -7.89 5.20
N ASN A 73 12.75 -7.83 4.07
CA ASN A 73 13.75 -8.84 3.73
C ASN A 73 14.86 -8.86 4.80
N SER A 74 15.19 -10.03 5.34
CA SER A 74 16.19 -10.19 6.41
C SER A 74 17.54 -9.56 6.08
N ALA A 75 17.97 -9.59 4.81
CA ALA A 75 19.22 -8.95 4.39
C ALA A 75 19.14 -7.42 4.47
N ILE A 76 17.99 -6.84 4.11
CA ILE A 76 17.75 -5.39 4.21
C ILE A 76 17.70 -4.97 5.68
N LEU A 77 16.95 -5.70 6.50
CA LEU A 77 16.84 -5.44 7.95
C LEU A 77 18.20 -5.56 8.66
N ALA A 78 19.02 -6.56 8.29
CA ALA A 78 20.36 -6.72 8.83
C ALA A 78 21.31 -5.59 8.41
N ALA A 79 21.14 -5.05 7.19
CA ALA A 79 21.97 -3.96 6.68
C ALA A 79 21.57 -2.59 7.24
N GLU A 80 20.28 -2.36 7.54
CA GLU A 80 19.72 -1.06 7.94
C GLU A 80 20.50 -0.32 9.05
N PRO A 81 20.92 -0.96 10.16
CA PRO A 81 21.69 -0.28 11.22
C PRO A 81 23.06 0.25 10.77
N HIS A 82 23.59 -0.27 9.66
CA HIS A 82 24.88 0.11 9.09
C HIS A 82 24.76 1.22 8.03
N LEU A 83 23.55 1.50 7.52
CA LEU A 83 23.29 2.44 6.42
C LEU A 83 22.94 3.87 6.90
N ARG A 84 23.60 4.38 7.95
CA ARG A 84 23.23 5.65 8.61
C ARG A 84 23.70 6.93 7.91
N ALA A 85 24.80 6.87 7.15
CA ALA A 85 25.41 8.05 6.53
C ALA A 85 25.91 7.72 5.11
N PRO A 86 25.02 7.52 4.14
CA PRO A 86 25.42 7.26 2.76
C PRO A 86 26.19 8.46 2.21
N ARG A 87 27.42 8.24 1.72
CA ARG A 87 28.22 9.28 1.06
C ARG A 87 27.89 9.45 -0.42
N PHE A 88 27.30 8.42 -1.02
CA PHE A 88 26.93 8.35 -2.43
C PHE A 88 25.72 7.43 -2.57
N VAL A 89 24.74 7.83 -3.37
CA VAL A 89 23.56 7.03 -3.71
C VAL A 89 23.38 7.10 -5.21
N GLU A 90 23.25 5.95 -5.83
CA GLU A 90 23.04 5.82 -7.27
C GLU A 90 21.86 4.88 -7.52
N CYS A 91 20.94 5.30 -8.38
CA CYS A 91 19.74 4.56 -8.71
C CYS A 91 19.68 4.34 -10.21
N HIS A 92 19.74 3.08 -10.64
CA HIS A 92 19.62 2.72 -12.06
C HIS A 92 18.26 2.08 -12.29
N ARG A 93 17.52 2.61 -13.26
CA ARG A 93 16.26 2.01 -13.69
C ARG A 93 16.56 0.86 -14.65
N LEU A 94 16.39 -0.37 -14.19
CA LEU A 94 16.63 -1.56 -15.01
C LEU A 94 15.48 -1.86 -15.99
N ALA A 95 14.27 -1.34 -15.72
CA ALA A 95 13.09 -1.59 -16.54
C ALA A 95 12.76 -0.41 -17.48
N PRO A 96 12.34 -0.67 -18.73
CA PRO A 96 11.93 0.37 -19.67
C PRO A 96 10.69 1.13 -19.20
N TYR A 97 10.49 2.35 -19.71
CA TYR A 97 9.21 3.06 -19.52
C TYR A 97 8.13 2.32 -20.31
N LYS A 98 6.94 2.20 -19.71
CA LYS A 98 5.76 1.78 -20.47
C LYS A 98 5.32 3.01 -21.26
N GLU A 99 5.19 2.85 -22.57
CA GLU A 99 4.59 3.85 -23.48
C GLU A 99 3.10 4.04 -23.18
#